data_AF-A0A7C4SML3-F1
#
_entry.id   AF-A0A7C4SML3-F1
#
_cell.length_a   1.000
_cell.length_b   1.000
_cell.length_c   1.000
_cell.angle_alpha   90.00
_cell.angle_beta   90.00
_cell.angle_gamma   90.00
#
_symmetry.space_group_name_H-M   'P 1'
#
loop_
_entity.id
_entity.type
_entity.pdbx_description
1 polymer ?
#
loop_
_entity_poly.entity_id
_entity_poly.type
_entity_poly.pdbx_seq_one_letter_code
_entity_poly.pdbx_strand_id
1 'polypeptide(L)'
;MSKAFIKAQEYIREQLRKGVPRVTIQERMPEFEADSFVVNRAYFIGKPIIGMARNMNVKFDKNFIALVRKFAKFRNLDVEVIGGGIFLKRGKEVVAWLREDFFGADEPTLFEELGREVYGLGSNHDRKLKSSLGESFLELLADSRSGVRFIAFMFVLSLIAAALAAPFATLPSYMPRWSILLIVPIVVTILLYLVKIYAKLKRIL
;
A
#
# COMPACT_ATOMS: atom_id res chain seq x y z
N MET A 1 -9.04 14.64 7.52
CA MET A 1 -10.39 15.05 7.10
C MET A 1 -10.28 16.38 6.40
N SER A 2 -10.63 16.40 5.11
CA SER A 2 -10.30 17.49 4.21
C SER A 2 -11.27 18.65 4.44
N LYS A 3 -10.73 19.80 4.86
CA LYS A 3 -11.53 21.01 5.09
C LYS A 3 -12.20 21.49 3.79
N ALA A 4 -11.57 21.27 2.63
CA ALA A 4 -12.13 21.59 1.32
C ALA A 4 -13.37 20.75 1.02
N PHE A 5 -13.31 19.45 1.31
CA PHE A 5 -14.44 18.55 1.08
C PHE A 5 -15.64 18.91 1.97
N ILE A 6 -15.40 19.21 3.24
CA ILE A 6 -16.47 19.60 4.19
C ILE A 6 -17.17 20.88 3.72
N LYS A 7 -16.40 21.91 3.34
CA LYS A 7 -16.97 23.16 2.80
C LYS A 7 -17.78 22.93 1.53
N ALA A 8 -17.29 22.08 0.63
CA ALA A 8 -18.00 21.70 -0.58
C ALA A 8 -19.33 20.98 -0.26
N GLN A 9 -19.32 20.08 0.72
CA GLN A 9 -20.51 19.35 1.14
C GLN A 9 -21.55 20.28 1.79
N GLU A 10 -21.10 21.21 2.63
CA GLU A 10 -21.97 22.25 3.23
C GLU A 10 -22.59 23.14 2.16
N TYR A 11 -21.79 23.62 1.20
CA TYR A 11 -22.27 24.40 0.07
C TYR A 11 -23.36 23.66 -0.72
N ILE A 12 -23.12 22.40 -1.09
CA ILE A 12 -24.10 21.59 -1.83
C ILE A 12 -25.39 21.43 -1.01
N ARG A 13 -25.27 21.16 0.30
CA ARG A 13 -26.43 21.01 1.18
C ARG A 13 -27.24 22.30 1.28
N GLU A 14 -26.60 23.45 1.34
CA GLU A 14 -27.27 24.75 1.34
C GLU A 14 -27.98 25.04 0.02
N GLN A 15 -27.32 24.78 -1.12
CA GLN A 15 -27.94 25.00 -2.43
C GLN A 15 -29.15 24.09 -2.66
N LEU A 16 -29.05 22.83 -2.24
CA LEU A 16 -30.18 21.90 -2.29
C LEU A 16 -31.35 22.36 -1.39
N ARG A 17 -31.06 22.88 -0.20
CA ARG A 17 -32.09 23.47 0.69
C ARG A 17 -32.77 24.69 0.10
N LYS A 18 -32.04 25.48 -0.69
CA LYS A 18 -32.56 26.65 -1.44
C LYS A 18 -33.34 26.24 -2.70
N GLY A 19 -33.47 24.94 -2.99
CA GLY A 19 -34.20 24.44 -4.16
C GLY A 19 -33.44 24.61 -5.48
N VAL A 20 -32.13 24.87 -5.44
CA VAL A 20 -31.32 25.03 -6.66
C VAL A 20 -31.23 23.69 -7.40
N PRO A 21 -31.50 23.65 -8.72
CA PRO A 21 -31.41 22.42 -9.48
C PRO A 21 -30.01 21.80 -9.42
N ARG A 22 -29.96 20.46 -9.32
CA ARG A 22 -28.69 19.70 -9.24
C ARG A 22 -27.73 20.07 -10.37
N VAL A 23 -28.24 20.21 -11.60
CA VAL A 23 -27.43 20.59 -12.78
C VAL A 23 -26.75 21.94 -12.56
N THR A 24 -27.50 22.95 -12.06
CA THR A 24 -26.95 24.26 -11.74
C THR A 24 -25.86 24.20 -10.66
N ILE A 25 -26.01 23.32 -9.66
CA ILE A 25 -24.99 23.11 -8.62
C ILE A 25 -23.71 22.51 -9.23
N GLN A 26 -23.83 21.56 -10.16
CA GLN A 26 -22.67 20.97 -10.84
C GLN A 26 -21.92 21.99 -11.70
N GLU A 27 -22.64 22.86 -12.41
CA GLU A 27 -22.06 23.87 -13.30
C GLU A 27 -21.42 25.03 -12.55
N ARG A 28 -22.00 25.45 -11.42
CA ARG A 28 -21.58 26.65 -10.67
C ARG A 28 -20.81 26.32 -9.40
N MET A 29 -20.28 25.11 -9.27
CA MET A 29 -19.54 24.72 -8.08
C MET A 29 -18.27 25.59 -7.94
N PRO A 30 -18.11 26.32 -6.82
CA PRO A 30 -16.89 27.08 -6.59
C PRO A 30 -15.73 26.15 -6.25
N GLU A 31 -14.50 26.63 -6.44
CA GLU A 31 -13.31 25.89 -6.05
C GLU A 31 -13.05 26.07 -4.54
N PHE A 32 -12.96 24.95 -3.83
CA PHE A 32 -12.58 24.92 -2.42
C PHE A 32 -11.18 24.33 -2.29
N GLU A 33 -10.23 25.14 -1.85
CA GLU A 33 -8.85 24.71 -1.65
C GLU A 33 -8.57 24.52 -0.15
N ALA A 34 -7.95 23.39 0.20
CA ALA A 34 -7.41 23.14 1.52
C ALA A 34 -6.24 22.16 1.43
N ASP A 35 -5.11 22.57 2.00
CA ASP A 35 -3.87 21.79 2.01
C ASP A 35 -3.46 21.37 0.59
N SER A 36 -3.41 20.06 0.30
CA SER A 36 -3.06 19.50 -1.01
C SER A 36 -4.26 19.11 -1.86
N PHE A 37 -5.48 19.46 -1.44
CA PHE A 37 -6.71 19.10 -2.13
C PHE A 37 -7.45 20.33 -2.65
N VAL A 38 -7.90 20.24 -3.91
CA VAL A 38 -8.77 21.22 -4.55
C VAL A 38 -10.07 20.53 -4.93
N VAL A 39 -11.16 20.88 -4.27
CA VAL A 39 -12.48 20.32 -4.55
C VAL A 39 -13.24 21.30 -5.43
N ASN A 40 -13.53 20.91 -6.66
CA ASN A 40 -14.13 21.79 -7.67
C ASN A 40 -15.20 21.12 -8.53
N ARG A 41 -15.60 19.89 -8.20
CA ARG A 41 -16.63 19.15 -8.94
C ARG A 41 -17.61 18.47 -8.00
N ALA A 42 -18.86 18.38 -8.43
CA ALA A 42 -19.88 17.54 -7.84
C ALA A 42 -20.65 16.83 -8.93
N TYR A 43 -21.04 15.59 -8.67
CA TYR A 43 -21.91 14.80 -9.51
C TYR A 43 -22.99 14.15 -8.65
N PHE A 44 -24.19 13.98 -9.20
CA PHE A 44 -25.32 13.41 -8.47
C PHE A 44 -25.69 12.04 -9.06
N ILE A 45 -25.08 10.98 -8.53
CA ILE A 45 -25.36 9.59 -8.91
C ILE A 45 -26.05 8.91 -7.73
N GLY A 46 -27.34 9.20 -7.56
CA GLY A 46 -28.05 8.95 -6.31
C GLY A 46 -27.62 9.94 -5.22
N LYS A 47 -26.47 9.69 -4.61
CA LYS A 47 -25.81 10.57 -3.62
C LYS A 47 -24.87 11.57 -4.31
N PRO A 48 -24.60 12.74 -3.69
CA PRO A 48 -23.61 13.68 -4.20
C PRO A 48 -22.20 13.10 -4.06
N ILE A 49 -21.54 12.89 -5.19
CA ILE A 49 -20.13 12.55 -5.29
C ILE A 49 -19.37 13.86 -5.48
N ILE A 50 -18.53 14.19 -4.52
CA ILE A 50 -17.76 15.43 -4.49
C ILE A 50 -16.32 15.11 -4.86
N GLY A 51 -15.73 15.89 -5.74
CA GLY A 51 -14.48 15.54 -6.37
C GLY A 51 -13.61 16.70 -6.82
N MET A 52 -12.46 16.30 -7.37
CA MET A 52 -11.41 17.14 -7.90
C MET A 52 -11.26 16.83 -9.39
N ALA A 53 -10.95 17.82 -10.21
CA ALA A 53 -10.60 17.63 -11.63
C ALA A 53 -9.31 18.34 -12.06
N ARG A 54 -8.56 18.91 -11.12
CA ARG A 54 -7.37 19.73 -11.40
C ARG A 54 -6.09 18.95 -11.09
N ASN A 55 -5.05 19.12 -11.91
CA ASN A 55 -3.71 18.55 -11.68
C ASN A 55 -3.64 17.02 -11.55
N MET A 56 -4.51 16.28 -12.25
CA MET A 56 -4.40 14.83 -12.31
C MET A 56 -3.43 14.42 -13.40
N ASN A 57 -2.33 13.78 -13.01
CA ASN A 57 -1.31 13.30 -13.94
C ASN A 57 -1.22 11.77 -13.89
N VAL A 58 -2.38 11.12 -14.01
CA VAL A 58 -2.53 9.66 -13.94
C VAL A 58 -3.03 9.14 -15.27
N LYS A 59 -2.36 8.11 -15.78
CA LYS A 59 -2.79 7.39 -17.00
C LYS A 59 -3.68 6.23 -16.60
N PHE A 60 -4.80 6.04 -17.29
CA PHE A 60 -5.70 4.91 -17.09
C PHE A 60 -5.15 3.66 -17.76
N ASP A 61 -4.06 3.14 -17.22
CA ASP A 61 -3.44 1.92 -17.68
C ASP A 61 -3.89 0.70 -16.85
N LYS A 62 -3.42 -0.49 -17.23
CA LYS A 62 -3.71 -1.72 -16.48
C LYS A 62 -3.22 -1.65 -15.03
N ASN A 63 -2.15 -0.91 -14.76
CA ASN A 63 -1.59 -0.76 -13.41
C ASN A 63 -2.51 0.08 -12.52
N PHE A 64 -3.04 1.18 -13.06
CA PHE A 64 -4.03 2.02 -12.40
C PHE A 64 -5.27 1.21 -12.04
N ILE A 65 -5.84 0.47 -13.00
CA ILE A 65 -7.02 -0.37 -12.74
C ILE A 65 -6.70 -1.43 -11.67
N ALA A 66 -5.52 -2.06 -11.70
CA ALA A 66 -5.11 -3.02 -10.70
C ALA A 66 -4.96 -2.39 -9.31
N LEU A 67 -4.42 -1.17 -9.24
CA LEU A 67 -4.28 -0.41 -8.00
C LEU A 67 -5.65 -0.02 -7.42
N VAL A 68 -6.58 0.47 -8.25
CA VAL A 68 -7.95 0.77 -7.82
C VAL A 68 -8.67 -0.49 -7.34
N ARG A 69 -8.50 -1.63 -8.03
CA ARG A 69 -9.05 -2.92 -7.57
C ARG A 69 -8.49 -3.37 -6.24
N LYS A 70 -7.18 -3.17 -6.02
CA LYS A 70 -6.54 -3.48 -4.74
C LYS A 70 -7.12 -2.60 -3.63
N PHE A 71 -7.20 -1.28 -3.86
CA PHE A 71 -7.82 -0.32 -2.94
C PHE A 71 -9.25 -0.73 -2.57
N ALA A 72 -10.08 -1.02 -3.58
CA ALA A 72 -11.47 -1.40 -3.39
C ALA A 72 -11.61 -2.70 -2.57
N LYS A 73 -10.77 -3.70 -2.85
CA LYS A 73 -10.76 -4.97 -2.10
C LYS A 73 -10.45 -4.77 -0.62
N PHE A 74 -9.52 -3.89 -0.27
CA PHE A 74 -9.21 -3.58 1.14
C PHE A 74 -10.37 -2.90 1.86
N ARG A 75 -11.26 -2.23 1.13
CA ARG A 75 -12.40 -1.48 1.66
C ARG A 75 -13.74 -2.20 1.48
N ASN A 76 -13.72 -3.46 1.04
CA ASN A 76 -14.93 -4.24 0.70
C ASN A 76 -15.86 -3.48 -0.27
N LEU A 77 -15.27 -2.86 -1.29
CA LEU A 77 -15.99 -2.16 -2.36
C LEU A 77 -15.92 -2.97 -3.66
N ASP A 78 -17.02 -2.93 -4.40
CA ASP A 78 -17.10 -3.49 -5.74
C ASP A 78 -16.57 -2.51 -6.77
N VAL A 79 -15.92 -3.02 -7.81
CA VAL A 79 -15.31 -2.23 -8.88
C VAL A 79 -16.00 -2.49 -10.19
N GLU A 80 -16.54 -1.45 -10.80
CA GLU A 80 -17.16 -1.50 -12.11
C GLU A 80 -16.43 -0.54 -13.05
N VAL A 81 -15.99 -1.04 -14.21
CA VAL A 81 -15.26 -0.23 -15.20
C VAL A 81 -16.18 -0.02 -16.40
N ILE A 82 -16.58 1.22 -16.65
CA ILE A 82 -17.51 1.59 -17.74
C ILE A 82 -16.98 2.86 -18.43
N GLY A 83 -16.91 2.84 -19.76
CA GLY A 83 -16.77 4.06 -20.57
C GLY A 83 -15.55 4.93 -20.25
N GLY A 84 -14.43 4.34 -19.84
CA GLY A 84 -13.21 5.09 -19.46
C GLY A 84 -13.24 5.69 -18.04
N GLY A 85 -14.15 5.22 -17.19
CA GLY A 85 -14.16 5.51 -15.76
C GLY A 85 -14.27 4.24 -14.92
N ILE A 86 -13.83 4.34 -13.66
CA ILE A 86 -14.00 3.31 -12.63
C ILE A 86 -14.98 3.82 -11.60
N PHE A 87 -16.04 3.04 -11.37
CA PHE A 87 -17.02 3.27 -10.33
C PHE A 87 -16.74 2.32 -9.18
N LEU A 88 -16.65 2.87 -7.97
CA LEU A 88 -16.60 2.07 -6.74
C LEU A 88 -18.00 2.03 -6.14
N LYS A 89 -18.46 0.84 -5.80
CA LYS A 89 -19.79 0.61 -5.26
C LYS A 89 -19.75 -0.03 -3.89
N ARG A 90 -20.71 0.36 -3.05
CA ARG A 90 -21.03 -0.33 -1.79
C ARG A 90 -22.41 -0.95 -1.97
N GLY A 91 -22.45 -2.21 -2.39
CA GLY A 91 -23.68 -2.86 -2.84
C GLY A 91 -24.21 -2.24 -4.14
N LYS A 92 -25.40 -1.63 -4.10
CA LYS A 92 -26.02 -1.00 -5.29
C LYS A 92 -25.67 0.49 -5.45
N GLU A 93 -25.11 1.12 -4.43
CA GLU A 93 -24.81 2.56 -4.43
C GLU A 93 -23.40 2.84 -4.95
N VAL A 94 -23.27 3.85 -5.81
CA VAL A 94 -21.97 4.36 -6.25
C VAL A 94 -21.44 5.30 -5.17
N VAL A 95 -20.31 4.95 -4.57
CA VAL A 95 -19.66 5.72 -3.50
C VAL A 95 -18.49 6.55 -4.01
N ALA A 96 -17.87 6.14 -5.12
CA ALA A 96 -16.83 6.94 -5.75
C ALA A 96 -16.78 6.74 -7.27
N TRP A 97 -16.25 7.75 -7.94
CA TRP A 97 -16.05 7.74 -9.39
C TRP A 97 -14.64 8.25 -9.71
N LEU A 98 -13.90 7.49 -10.51
CA LEU A 98 -12.51 7.73 -10.87
C LEU A 98 -12.33 7.75 -12.38
N ARG A 99 -11.50 8.67 -12.87
CA ARG A 99 -11.12 8.89 -14.28
C ARG A 99 -9.70 9.45 -14.32
N GLU A 100 -9.14 9.58 -15.52
CA GLU A 100 -7.81 10.20 -15.71
C GLU A 100 -7.76 11.66 -15.26
N ASP A 101 -8.84 12.38 -15.54
CA ASP A 101 -8.99 13.82 -15.36
C ASP A 101 -9.77 14.20 -14.11
N PHE A 102 -10.34 13.22 -13.40
CA PHE A 102 -11.27 13.45 -12.31
C PHE A 102 -11.33 12.29 -11.32
N PHE A 103 -11.49 12.61 -10.03
CA PHE A 103 -11.99 11.65 -9.06
C PHE A 103 -12.91 12.33 -8.05
N GLY A 104 -13.85 11.58 -7.52
CA GLY A 104 -14.69 12.02 -6.42
C GLY A 104 -15.21 10.88 -5.58
N ALA A 105 -15.65 11.20 -4.37
CA ALA A 105 -16.25 10.27 -3.43
C ALA A 105 -17.45 10.92 -2.71
N ASP A 106 -18.29 10.10 -2.09
CA ASP A 106 -19.41 10.54 -1.26
C ASP A 106 -18.99 10.91 0.17
N GLU A 107 -17.98 10.23 0.70
CA GLU A 107 -17.43 10.42 2.04
C GLU A 107 -16.09 11.16 2.02
N PRO A 108 -15.84 12.07 2.99
CA PRO A 108 -14.58 12.83 3.06
C PRO A 108 -13.36 11.95 3.30
N THR A 109 -13.52 10.87 4.08
CA THR A 109 -12.45 9.90 4.35
C THR A 109 -12.08 9.13 3.08
N LEU A 110 -13.08 8.63 2.36
CA LEU A 110 -12.88 7.93 1.09
C LEU A 110 -12.22 8.84 0.04
N PHE A 111 -12.62 10.12 -0.01
CA PHE A 111 -12.00 11.11 -0.89
C PHE A 111 -10.49 11.30 -0.61
N GLU A 112 -10.12 11.49 0.66
CA GLU A 112 -8.72 11.67 1.05
C GLU A 112 -7.88 10.41 0.77
N GLU A 113 -8.41 9.24 1.09
CA GLU A 113 -7.75 7.96 0.89
C GLU A 113 -7.54 7.67 -0.60
N LEU A 114 -8.56 7.89 -1.44
CA LEU A 114 -8.43 7.78 -2.89
C LEU A 114 -7.40 8.78 -3.44
N GLY A 115 -7.47 10.02 -3.00
CA GLY A 115 -6.50 11.04 -3.39
C GLY A 115 -5.07 10.61 -3.06
N ARG A 116 -4.82 10.08 -1.86
CA ARG A 116 -3.48 9.67 -1.39
C ARG A 116 -3.00 8.38 -2.02
N GLU A 117 -3.78 7.31 -1.95
CA GLU A 117 -3.36 5.96 -2.34
C GLU A 117 -3.45 5.73 -3.85
N VAL A 118 -4.42 6.36 -4.52
CA VAL A 118 -4.68 6.16 -5.95
C VAL A 118 -4.08 7.27 -6.80
N TYR A 119 -4.20 8.53 -6.39
CA TYR A 119 -3.72 9.68 -7.16
C TYR A 119 -2.44 10.33 -6.62
N GLY A 120 -1.90 9.85 -5.48
CA GLY A 120 -0.66 10.37 -4.90
C GLY A 120 -0.73 11.82 -4.42
N LEU A 121 -1.92 12.33 -4.10
CA LEU A 121 -2.16 13.69 -3.61
C LEU A 121 -1.87 13.79 -2.11
N GLY A 122 -1.21 14.87 -1.68
CA GLY A 122 -0.92 15.13 -0.27
C GLY A 122 0.25 14.36 0.31
N SER A 123 1.02 13.65 -0.51
CA SER A 123 2.31 13.12 -0.12
C SER A 123 3.41 14.14 -0.38
N ASN A 124 3.87 14.83 0.67
CA ASN A 124 5.26 15.28 0.77
C ASN A 124 6.25 14.09 0.85
N HIS A 125 5.76 12.85 0.70
CA HIS A 125 6.58 11.81 0.11
C HIS A 125 6.72 12.12 -1.37
N ASP A 126 7.82 12.79 -1.70
CA ASP A 126 8.61 12.46 -2.87
C ASP A 126 8.44 10.98 -3.23
N ARG A 127 8.40 10.71 -4.53
CA ARG A 127 8.43 9.39 -5.15
C ARG A 127 9.59 8.51 -4.61
N LYS A 128 9.49 8.04 -3.37
CA LYS A 128 10.41 7.12 -2.69
C LYS A 128 9.84 5.69 -2.62
N LEU A 129 8.97 5.35 -3.57
CA LEU A 129 8.54 3.96 -3.80
C LEU A 129 9.64 3.05 -4.37
N LYS A 130 10.91 3.49 -4.34
CA LYS A 130 12.11 2.67 -4.59
C LYS A 130 13.01 2.46 -3.36
N SER A 131 12.71 3.06 -2.21
CA SER A 131 13.58 2.99 -1.02
C SER A 131 13.08 2.08 0.09
N SER A 132 11.83 1.61 0.11
CA SER A 132 11.30 0.93 1.33
C SER A 132 12.03 -0.36 1.70
N LEU A 133 12.62 -1.09 0.75
CA LEU A 133 13.48 -2.23 1.08
C LEU A 133 14.83 -1.77 1.63
N GLY A 134 15.47 -0.79 0.98
CA GLY A 134 16.78 -0.28 1.38
C GLY A 134 16.76 0.48 2.71
N GLU A 135 15.71 1.24 2.97
CA GLU A 135 15.53 2.01 4.20
C GLU A 135 15.15 1.10 5.37
N SER A 136 14.28 0.10 5.20
CA SER A 136 14.10 -0.91 6.24
C SER A 136 15.37 -1.72 6.50
N PHE A 137 16.19 -2.00 5.48
CA PHE A 137 17.52 -2.61 5.66
C PHE A 137 18.49 -1.70 6.42
N LEU A 138 18.53 -0.41 6.07
CA LEU A 138 19.41 0.57 6.69
C LEU A 138 18.96 0.91 8.11
N GLU A 139 17.67 0.91 8.39
CA GLU A 139 17.09 1.12 9.72
C GLU A 139 17.32 -0.10 10.62
N LEU A 140 17.22 -1.33 10.07
CA LEU A 140 17.65 -2.57 10.74
C LEU A 140 19.16 -2.62 11.00
N LEU A 141 19.98 -2.00 10.16
CA LEU A 141 21.43 -1.89 10.36
C LEU A 141 21.82 -0.74 11.31
N ALA A 142 21.05 0.34 11.34
CA ALA A 142 21.31 1.53 12.17
C ALA A 142 21.02 1.29 13.65
N ASP A 143 20.05 0.43 13.96
CA ASP A 143 19.81 -0.01 15.33
C ASP A 143 20.84 -1.11 15.71
N SER A 144 21.95 -0.68 16.31
CA SER A 144 23.17 -1.49 16.57
C SER A 144 22.92 -2.83 17.26
N ARG A 145 21.80 -2.97 17.98
CA ARG A 145 21.43 -4.21 18.68
C ARG A 145 20.61 -5.18 17.83
N SER A 146 19.79 -4.67 16.91
CA SER A 146 19.00 -5.50 15.98
C SER A 146 19.81 -5.84 14.72
N GLY A 147 20.68 -4.93 14.26
CA GLY A 147 21.58 -5.16 13.13
C GLY A 147 22.56 -6.32 13.37
N VAL A 148 23.18 -6.41 14.55
CA VAL A 148 24.08 -7.54 14.89
C VAL A 148 23.31 -8.87 14.94
N ARG A 149 22.07 -8.87 15.43
CA ARG A 149 21.22 -10.07 15.45
C ARG A 149 20.79 -10.48 14.04
N PHE A 150 20.51 -9.52 13.18
CA PHE A 150 20.14 -9.75 11.79
C PHE A 150 21.32 -10.28 10.97
N ILE A 151 22.51 -9.69 11.13
CA ILE A 151 23.74 -10.19 10.50
C ILE A 151 24.07 -11.60 11.00
N ALA A 152 23.96 -11.86 12.30
CA ALA A 152 24.15 -13.20 12.86
C ALA A 152 23.13 -14.20 12.29
N PHE A 153 21.87 -13.80 12.15
CA PHE A 153 20.82 -14.62 11.54
C PHE A 153 21.12 -14.93 10.08
N MET A 154 21.49 -13.92 9.28
CA MET A 154 21.88 -14.10 7.87
C MET A 154 23.13 -14.97 7.72
N PHE A 155 24.10 -14.83 8.62
CA PHE A 155 25.30 -15.67 8.64
C PHE A 155 24.97 -17.13 8.93
N VAL A 156 24.10 -17.39 9.92
CA VAL A 156 23.59 -18.75 10.22
C VAL A 156 22.83 -19.32 9.02
N LEU A 157 21.98 -18.52 8.39
CA LEU A 157 21.22 -18.94 7.21
C LEU A 157 22.15 -19.28 6.03
N SER A 158 23.18 -18.46 5.82
CA SER A 158 24.24 -18.72 4.83
C SER A 158 25.02 -19.99 5.14
N LEU A 159 25.30 -20.28 6.42
CA LEU A 159 26.02 -21.49 6.83
C LEU A 159 25.18 -22.75 6.58
N ILE A 160 23.87 -22.67 6.84
CA ILE A 160 22.92 -23.75 6.55
C ILE A 160 22.82 -23.97 5.04
N ALA A 161 22.70 -22.90 4.25
CA ALA A 161 22.67 -22.99 2.80
C ALA A 161 23.97 -23.59 2.23
N ALA A 162 25.13 -23.19 2.76
CA ALA A 162 26.42 -23.75 2.38
C ALA A 162 26.54 -25.24 2.76
N ALA A 163 26.07 -25.64 3.95
CA ALA A 163 26.07 -27.04 4.38
C ALA A 163 25.13 -27.91 3.53
N LEU A 164 24.01 -27.35 3.06
CA LEU A 164 23.08 -27.99 2.14
C LEU A 164 23.66 -28.09 0.71
N ALA A 165 24.41 -27.08 0.27
CA ALA A 165 24.99 -27.01 -1.07
C ALA A 165 26.31 -27.80 -1.21
N ALA A 166 27.12 -27.88 -0.15
CA ALA A 166 28.39 -28.60 -0.11
C ALA A 166 28.31 -30.04 -0.66
N PRO A 167 27.33 -30.88 -0.27
CA PRO A 167 27.24 -32.24 -0.80
C PRO A 167 26.88 -32.31 -2.29
N PHE A 168 26.30 -31.25 -2.89
CA PHE A 168 26.09 -31.20 -4.34
C PHE A 168 27.36 -30.86 -5.12
N ALA A 169 28.34 -30.20 -4.48
CA ALA A 169 29.61 -29.82 -5.09
C ALA A 169 30.71 -30.87 -4.88
N THR A 170 30.66 -31.65 -3.79
CA THR A 170 31.77 -32.53 -3.38
C THR A 170 31.48 -34.03 -3.49
N LEU A 171 30.22 -34.46 -3.64
CA LEU A 171 29.90 -35.88 -3.71
C LEU A 171 29.94 -36.41 -5.17
N PRO A 172 30.59 -37.56 -5.41
CA PRO A 172 30.54 -38.25 -6.69
C PRO A 172 29.11 -38.65 -7.09
N SER A 173 28.83 -38.67 -8.39
CA SER A 173 27.47 -38.89 -8.95
C SER A 173 26.80 -40.22 -8.57
N TYR A 174 27.55 -41.18 -8.04
CA TYR A 174 27.07 -42.51 -7.64
C TYR A 174 26.62 -42.59 -6.17
N MET A 175 26.78 -41.53 -5.36
CA MET A 175 26.34 -41.56 -3.97
C MET A 175 24.84 -41.25 -3.83
N PRO A 176 24.08 -42.06 -3.05
CA PRO A 176 22.65 -41.84 -2.87
C PRO A 176 22.39 -40.54 -2.10
N ARG A 177 21.73 -39.58 -2.75
CA ARG A 177 21.44 -38.22 -2.25
C ARG A 177 20.64 -38.16 -0.95
N TRP A 178 20.11 -39.29 -0.48
CA TRP A 178 19.45 -39.43 0.82
C TRP A 178 20.41 -39.22 1.99
N SER A 179 21.73 -39.40 1.81
CA SER A 179 22.74 -39.08 2.83
C SER A 179 22.79 -37.58 3.18
N ILE A 180 22.33 -36.71 2.29
CA ILE A 180 22.20 -35.26 2.51
C ILE A 180 21.19 -34.96 3.62
N LEU A 181 20.17 -35.81 3.78
CA LEU A 181 19.15 -35.66 4.82
C LEU A 181 19.72 -35.89 6.23
N LEU A 182 20.87 -36.57 6.37
CA LEU A 182 21.55 -36.75 7.66
C LEU A 182 22.44 -35.56 8.05
N ILE A 183 22.90 -34.77 7.08
CA ILE A 183 23.74 -33.60 7.32
C ILE A 183 22.94 -32.50 8.01
N VAL A 184 21.68 -32.30 7.61
CA VAL A 184 20.79 -31.27 8.17
C VAL A 184 20.59 -31.42 9.69
N PRO A 185 20.17 -32.58 10.24
CA PRO A 185 20.00 -32.75 11.67
C PRO A 185 21.32 -32.65 12.45
N ILE A 186 22.46 -33.07 11.87
CA ILE A 186 23.79 -32.94 12.48
C ILE A 186 24.18 -31.45 12.61
N VAL A 187 24.01 -30.67 11.54
CA VAL A 187 24.29 -29.23 11.56
C VAL A 187 23.38 -28.52 12.55
N VAL A 188 22.08 -28.86 12.58
CA VAL A 188 21.13 -28.30 13.55
C VAL A 188 21.51 -28.66 14.99
N THR A 189 21.94 -29.89 15.27
CA THR A 189 22.38 -30.29 16.63
C THR A 189 23.64 -29.57 17.06
N ILE A 190 24.64 -29.42 16.17
CA ILE A 190 25.85 -28.64 16.46
C ILE A 190 25.50 -27.18 16.72
N LEU A 191 24.60 -26.59 15.94
CA LEU A 191 24.18 -25.19 16.10
C LEU A 191 23.46 -24.96 17.45
N LEU A 192 22.53 -25.87 17.82
CA LEU A 192 21.86 -25.84 19.12
C LEU A 192 22.85 -26.02 20.28
N TYR A 193 23.87 -26.87 20.11
CA TYR A 193 24.91 -27.08 21.10
C TYR A 193 25.79 -25.82 21.29
N LEU A 194 26.16 -25.14 20.20
CA LEU A 194 26.89 -23.88 20.24
C LEU A 194 26.06 -22.76 20.91
N VAL A 195 24.77 -22.66 20.61
CA VAL A 195 23.86 -21.73 21.29
C VAL A 195 23.78 -22.02 22.79
N LYS A 196 23.71 -23.30 23.18
CA LYS A 196 23.72 -23.72 24.59
C LYS A 196 25.03 -23.35 25.30
N ILE A 197 26.18 -23.56 24.66
CA ILE A 197 27.48 -23.15 25.20
C ILE A 197 27.54 -21.63 25.37
N TYR A 198 27.14 -20.87 24.34
CA TYR A 198 27.15 -19.41 24.38
C TYR A 198 26.25 -18.86 25.49
N ALA A 199 25.06 -19.42 25.66
CA ALA A 199 24.13 -19.06 26.74
C ALA A 199 24.69 -19.39 28.14
N LYS A 200 25.43 -20.50 28.27
CA LYS A 200 26.10 -20.88 29.53
C LYS A 200 27.28 -19.96 29.85
N LEU A 201 28.07 -19.60 28.84
CA LEU A 201 29.21 -18.69 28.97
C LEU A 201 28.76 -17.27 29.37
N LYS A 202 27.65 -16.79 28.77
CA LYS A 202 27.05 -15.49 29.09
C LYS A 202 26.40 -15.41 30.50
N ARG A 203 26.16 -16.55 31.15
CA ARG A 203 25.65 -16.60 32.54
C ARG A 203 26.77 -16.55 33.59
N ILE A 204 28.03 -16.74 33.18
CA ILE A 204 29.20 -16.81 34.06
C ILE A 204 30.00 -15.49 34.03
N LEU A 205 29.87 -14.71 32.96
CA LEU A 205 30.29 -13.30 32.85
C LEU A 205 29.19 -12.37 33.35
#